data_AF-A0A1J4RJE4-F1
#
_entry.id   AF-A0A1J4RJE4-F1
#
_cell.length_a   1.000
_cell.length_b   1.000
_cell.length_c   1.000
_cell.angle_alpha   90.00
_cell.angle_beta   90.00
_cell.angle_gamma   90.00
#
_symmetry.space_group_name_H-M   'P 1'
#
loop_
_entity.id
_entity.type
_entity.pdbx_description
1 polymer ?
#
loop_
_entity_poly.entity_id
_entity_poly.type
_entity_poly.pdbx_seq_one_letter_code
_entity_poly.pdbx_strand_id
1 'polypeptide(L)'
;MQKLLSFILLTMTCFIAVILIPQANAEQVQENKNIAPVTSRFDGLGKTSTPLTAETIIDGTHFIATDKNIYVLPNIKTPENFSDLSLQSKTRLHDLLDQHRCTLYQTRTAELGRMNRMGHTIAQLECGKDKIWISGQLVREGLAMVWPSPSNPEMVPDLLKLEQLARSEKLGLWADEKITIQNAESIKDHLNSEQIIEAKIENATLTKNNLYLNFSPDWKTDFTIGISPALQRDFAKRQVALQSLRGKQVRVRGWVRFYNGPFIDLETPDQLEVLGMQDQNASAGTSINEPKKPSMQTISHPVAPTIEKPSITKQEEPKSEQENLVKEIIQKIKTND
;
A
#
# COMPACT_ATOMS: atom_id res chain seq x y z
N MET A 1 74.13 -35.75 15.00
CA MET A 1 73.03 -36.08 14.07
C MET A 1 72.17 -37.18 14.71
N GLN A 2 71.35 -36.94 15.74
CA GLN A 2 70.42 -35.84 16.01
C GLN A 2 69.07 -36.10 15.35
N LYS A 3 68.12 -36.50 16.20
CA LYS A 3 66.70 -36.10 16.20
C LYS A 3 66.08 -35.90 14.82
N LEU A 4 65.51 -36.94 14.20
CA LEU A 4 64.52 -36.69 13.15
C LEU A 4 63.57 -37.86 12.83
N LEU A 5 63.16 -38.70 13.77
CA LEU A 5 62.18 -39.74 13.41
C LEU A 5 61.23 -40.21 14.53
N SER A 6 61.00 -39.37 15.55
CA SER A 6 60.00 -39.66 16.59
C SER A 6 59.28 -38.40 17.07
N PHE A 7 58.74 -37.62 16.11
CA PHE A 7 57.91 -36.44 16.37
C PHE A 7 56.90 -36.19 15.23
N ILE A 8 56.19 -37.22 14.78
CA ILE A 8 55.01 -37.05 13.93
C ILE A 8 53.94 -38.05 14.39
N LEU A 9 53.52 -37.94 15.65
CA LEU A 9 52.27 -38.58 16.09
C LEU A 9 51.73 -37.94 17.38
N LEU A 10 51.81 -36.61 17.56
CA LEU A 10 51.17 -35.96 18.70
C LEU A 10 50.94 -34.45 18.55
N THR A 11 50.42 -33.98 17.40
CA THR A 11 49.76 -32.67 17.30
C THR A 11 48.77 -32.67 16.13
N MET A 12 47.70 -33.44 16.22
CA MET A 12 46.54 -33.32 15.32
C MET A 12 45.23 -33.53 16.11
N THR A 13 45.24 -33.03 17.34
CA THR A 13 44.06 -32.84 18.18
C THR A 13 43.93 -31.35 18.45
N CYS A 14 43.63 -30.59 17.41
CA CYS A 14 43.06 -29.26 17.56
C CYS A 14 42.36 -28.89 16.25
N PHE A 15 41.14 -28.39 16.37
CA PHE A 15 40.33 -27.79 15.30
C PHE A 15 39.69 -28.72 14.26
N ILE A 16 38.86 -29.66 14.73
CA ILE A 16 37.58 -29.93 14.03
C ILE A 16 36.46 -29.89 15.08
N ALA A 17 36.30 -28.73 15.70
CA ALA A 17 34.97 -28.29 16.12
C ALA A 17 34.41 -27.50 14.94
N VAL A 18 34.03 -28.23 13.88
CA VAL A 18 33.19 -27.66 12.83
C VAL A 18 31.89 -27.31 13.52
N ILE A 19 31.72 -26.01 13.72
CA ILE A 19 30.53 -25.37 14.23
C ILE A 19 29.36 -25.95 13.43
N LEU A 20 28.50 -26.71 14.10
CA LEU A 20 27.18 -27.09 13.62
C LEU A 20 26.36 -25.79 13.59
N ILE A 21 26.59 -24.96 12.58
CA ILE A 21 25.69 -23.84 12.27
C ILE A 21 24.41 -24.52 11.77
N PRO A 22 23.23 -24.23 12.36
CA PRO A 22 21.99 -24.75 11.82
C PRO A 22 21.83 -24.24 10.38
N GLN A 23 21.87 -25.17 9.42
CA GLN A 23 21.67 -24.98 7.98
C GLN A 23 20.22 -24.55 7.62
N ALA A 24 19.43 -24.05 8.57
CA ALA A 24 18.03 -23.72 8.35
C ALA A 24 17.81 -22.42 7.56
N ASN A 25 18.81 -21.52 7.53
CA ASN A 25 18.64 -20.20 6.90
C ASN A 25 19.12 -20.14 5.44
N ALA A 26 19.88 -21.13 4.97
CA ALA A 26 20.38 -21.15 3.60
C ALA A 26 19.37 -21.71 2.59
N GLU A 27 18.40 -22.53 3.03
CA GLU A 27 17.36 -23.08 2.16
C GLU A 27 16.31 -22.04 1.74
N GLN A 28 16.04 -21.04 2.57
CA GLN A 28 15.01 -20.02 2.31
C GLN A 28 15.37 -19.03 1.18
N VAL A 29 16.66 -18.89 0.84
CA VAL A 29 17.12 -17.99 -0.23
C VAL A 29 16.84 -18.56 -1.63
N GLN A 30 16.57 -19.86 -1.76
CA GLN A 30 16.51 -20.55 -3.05
C GLN A 30 15.07 -20.68 -3.61
N GLU A 31 14.02 -20.46 -2.82
CA GLU A 31 12.64 -20.82 -3.21
C GLU A 31 11.99 -19.84 -4.21
N ASN A 32 12.53 -18.63 -4.39
CA ASN A 32 11.97 -17.59 -5.26
C ASN A 32 12.33 -17.70 -6.77
N LYS A 33 12.99 -18.78 -7.21
CA LYS A 33 13.49 -18.90 -8.61
C LYS A 33 12.44 -19.22 -9.68
N ASN A 34 11.16 -19.46 -9.33
CA ASN A 34 10.14 -19.92 -10.29
C ASN A 34 8.99 -18.95 -10.58
N ILE A 35 9.06 -17.69 -10.13
CA ILE A 35 8.02 -16.70 -10.43
C ILE A 35 8.22 -16.16 -11.84
N ALA A 36 7.21 -16.34 -12.69
CA ALA A 36 7.25 -15.85 -14.07
C ALA A 36 7.48 -14.33 -14.13
N PRO A 37 8.19 -13.81 -15.16
CA PRO A 37 8.39 -12.39 -15.32
C PRO A 37 7.07 -11.61 -15.34
N VAL A 38 6.96 -10.62 -14.46
CA VAL A 38 5.85 -9.69 -14.40
C VAL A 38 6.04 -8.62 -15.47
N THR A 39 5.01 -8.36 -16.27
CA THR A 39 5.01 -7.34 -17.32
C THR A 39 3.80 -6.42 -17.17
N SER A 40 3.83 -5.24 -17.80
CA SER A 40 2.72 -4.29 -17.77
C SER A 40 2.63 -3.47 -19.05
N ARG A 41 1.45 -2.91 -19.32
CA ARG A 41 1.25 -1.92 -20.40
C ARG A 41 1.55 -0.49 -19.96
N PHE A 42 1.71 -0.25 -18.65
CA PHE A 42 1.93 1.07 -18.05
C PHE A 42 0.83 2.08 -18.44
N ASP A 43 -0.44 1.63 -18.37
CA ASP A 43 -1.60 2.43 -18.74
C ASP A 43 -1.63 3.74 -17.93
N GLY A 44 -1.90 4.85 -18.61
CA GLY A 44 -1.91 6.19 -17.99
C GLY A 44 -0.54 6.88 -17.89
N LEU A 45 0.58 6.15 -18.00
CA LEU A 45 1.92 6.72 -17.90
C LEU A 45 2.48 7.21 -19.26
N GLY A 46 3.41 8.15 -19.19
CA GLY A 46 4.26 8.60 -20.30
C GLY A 46 5.58 7.85 -20.31
N LYS A 47 5.99 7.37 -21.49
CA LYS A 47 7.23 6.63 -21.72
C LYS A 47 8.38 7.59 -22.04
N THR A 48 9.59 7.33 -21.52
CA THR A 48 10.79 8.07 -21.93
C THR A 48 11.31 7.61 -23.28
N SER A 49 11.94 8.53 -24.02
CA SER A 49 12.55 8.24 -25.32
C SER A 49 13.89 7.51 -25.21
N THR A 50 14.61 7.71 -24.11
CA THR A 50 15.95 7.17 -23.89
C THR A 50 15.92 6.16 -22.75
N PRO A 51 16.29 4.88 -23.00
CA PRO A 51 16.45 3.90 -21.95
C PRO A 51 17.63 4.24 -21.03
N LEU A 52 17.51 3.90 -19.74
CA LEU A 52 18.59 4.02 -18.76
C LEU A 52 19.25 2.67 -18.45
N THR A 53 20.39 2.72 -17.78
CA THR A 53 21.04 1.55 -17.16
C THR A 53 21.39 1.94 -15.73
N ALA A 54 21.18 1.02 -14.78
CA ALA A 54 21.58 1.22 -13.40
C ALA A 54 23.11 1.12 -13.25
N GLU A 55 23.68 1.96 -12.39
CA GLU A 55 25.10 1.95 -12.06
C GLU A 55 25.33 1.49 -10.62
N THR A 56 24.46 1.88 -9.68
CA THR A 56 24.63 1.51 -8.26
C THR A 56 23.27 1.32 -7.61
N ILE A 57 23.09 0.21 -6.90
CA ILE A 57 21.88 -0.02 -6.11
C ILE A 57 22.10 0.48 -4.68
N ILE A 58 21.25 1.41 -4.25
CA ILE A 58 21.33 2.02 -2.92
C ILE A 58 20.63 1.11 -1.90
N ASP A 59 19.36 0.78 -2.15
CA ASP A 59 18.51 -0.09 -1.34
C ASP A 59 17.50 -0.85 -2.24
N GLY A 60 16.47 -1.49 -1.67
CA GLY A 60 15.48 -2.26 -2.44
C GLY A 60 14.50 -1.43 -3.29
N THR A 61 14.59 -0.10 -3.24
CA THR A 61 13.72 0.83 -3.98
C THR A 61 14.48 1.98 -4.67
N HIS A 62 15.73 2.23 -4.29
CA HIS A 62 16.56 3.32 -4.80
C HIS A 62 17.80 2.82 -5.55
N PHE A 63 18.14 3.50 -6.64
CA PHE A 63 19.38 3.28 -7.39
C PHE A 63 19.88 4.55 -8.08
N ILE A 64 21.16 4.57 -8.41
CA ILE A 64 21.82 5.58 -9.24
C ILE A 64 21.92 5.01 -10.66
N ALA A 65 21.51 5.77 -11.66
CA ALA A 65 21.68 5.39 -13.07
C ALA A 65 22.94 6.03 -13.68
N THR A 66 23.26 5.64 -14.92
CA THR A 66 24.43 6.14 -15.65
C THR A 66 24.43 7.65 -15.93
N ASP A 67 23.26 8.31 -15.83
CA ASP A 67 23.11 9.76 -15.89
C ASP A 67 23.43 10.47 -14.56
N LYS A 68 23.85 9.70 -13.54
CA LYS A 68 24.16 10.14 -12.17
C LYS A 68 22.98 10.63 -11.35
N ASN A 69 21.75 10.48 -11.83
CA ASN A 69 20.56 10.79 -11.05
C ASN A 69 20.16 9.61 -10.15
N ILE A 70 19.54 9.93 -9.02
CA ILE A 70 18.91 8.95 -8.14
C ILE A 70 17.48 8.71 -8.64
N TYR A 71 17.14 7.43 -8.79
CA TYR A 71 15.81 6.95 -9.16
C TYR A 71 15.15 6.21 -8.00
N VAL A 72 13.84 6.36 -7.90
CA VAL A 72 12.99 5.75 -6.87
C VAL A 72 11.86 4.99 -7.53
N LEU A 73 11.66 3.73 -7.10
CA LEU A 73 10.50 2.93 -7.50
C LEU A 73 9.24 3.40 -6.76
N PRO A 74 8.21 3.92 -7.47
CA PRO A 74 7.02 4.46 -6.81
C PRO A 74 6.12 3.38 -6.23
N ASN A 75 5.40 3.77 -5.17
CA ASN A 75 4.33 3.02 -4.53
C ASN A 75 4.73 1.68 -3.91
N ILE A 76 6.02 1.46 -3.67
CA ILE A 76 6.52 0.28 -2.98
C ILE A 76 7.47 0.71 -1.88
N LYS A 77 7.60 -0.13 -0.85
CA LYS A 77 8.57 0.05 0.23
C LYS A 77 9.12 -1.29 0.69
N THR A 78 10.33 -1.25 1.22
CA THR A 78 10.96 -2.38 1.91
C THR A 78 10.95 -2.12 3.41
N PRO A 79 10.58 -3.11 4.25
CA PRO A 79 10.58 -2.92 5.71
C PRO A 79 11.99 -2.63 6.24
N GLU A 80 12.22 -1.40 6.69
CA GLU A 80 13.53 -0.91 7.12
C GLU A 80 14.10 -1.64 8.35
N ASN A 81 13.21 -2.11 9.24
CA ASN A 81 13.61 -2.79 10.48
C ASN A 81 13.95 -4.28 10.30
N PHE A 82 13.97 -4.77 9.05
CA PHE A 82 14.18 -6.18 8.73
C PHE A 82 15.39 -6.31 7.80
N SER A 83 16.58 -6.41 8.41
CA SER A 83 17.87 -6.39 7.70
C SER A 83 17.95 -7.42 6.56
N ASP A 84 17.47 -8.63 6.82
CA ASP A 84 17.61 -9.74 5.89
C ASP A 84 16.68 -9.57 4.67
N LEU A 85 15.46 -9.11 4.91
CA LEU A 85 14.47 -8.84 3.85
C LEU A 85 14.86 -7.61 3.02
N SER A 86 15.36 -6.57 3.69
CA SER A 86 15.91 -5.39 3.00
C SER A 86 17.11 -5.75 2.12
N LEU A 87 17.99 -6.63 2.60
CA LEU A 87 19.12 -7.13 1.82
C LEU A 87 18.66 -7.98 0.63
N GLN A 88 17.71 -8.89 0.82
CA GLN A 88 17.15 -9.71 -0.26
C GLN A 88 16.51 -8.84 -1.35
N SER A 89 15.73 -7.83 -0.97
CA SER A 89 15.11 -6.90 -1.91
C SER A 89 16.16 -6.09 -2.69
N LYS A 90 17.20 -5.59 -2.01
CA LYS A 90 18.32 -4.90 -2.64
C LYS A 90 19.07 -5.79 -3.64
N THR A 91 19.41 -7.02 -3.25
CA THR A 91 20.08 -7.99 -4.12
C THR A 91 19.22 -8.32 -5.33
N ARG A 92 17.91 -8.50 -5.12
CA ARG A 92 17.00 -8.79 -6.24
C ARG A 92 16.86 -7.61 -7.19
N LEU A 93 16.77 -6.38 -6.67
CA LEU A 93 16.75 -5.18 -7.50
C LEU A 93 18.04 -5.05 -8.32
N HIS A 94 19.20 -5.39 -7.72
CA HIS A 94 20.46 -5.48 -8.46
C HIS A 94 20.35 -6.46 -9.62
N ASP A 95 19.95 -7.71 -9.39
CA ASP A 95 19.88 -8.72 -10.45
C ASP A 95 18.91 -8.36 -11.58
N LEU A 96 17.80 -7.68 -11.26
CA LEU A 96 16.81 -7.25 -12.24
C LEU A 96 17.31 -6.06 -13.11
N LEU A 97 18.22 -5.25 -12.58
CA LEU A 97 18.73 -4.06 -13.26
C LEU A 97 20.12 -4.27 -13.88
N ASP A 98 20.92 -5.20 -13.36
CA ASP A 98 22.32 -5.40 -13.74
C ASP A 98 22.41 -5.74 -15.22
N GLN A 99 23.26 -4.98 -15.94
CA GLN A 99 23.48 -5.08 -17.38
C GLN A 99 22.22 -4.97 -18.28
N HIS A 100 21.08 -4.55 -17.71
CA HIS A 100 19.85 -4.38 -18.46
C HIS A 100 19.63 -2.92 -18.87
N ARG A 101 19.03 -2.73 -20.05
CA ARG A 101 18.47 -1.45 -20.48
C ARG A 101 17.03 -1.38 -19.99
N CYS A 102 16.69 -0.27 -19.34
CA CYS A 102 15.39 -0.04 -18.75
C CYS A 102 14.69 1.13 -19.42
N THR A 103 13.45 0.92 -19.86
CA THR A 103 12.54 1.99 -20.25
C THR A 103 11.87 2.54 -18.99
N LEU A 104 11.74 3.86 -18.90
CA LEU A 104 11.06 4.52 -17.78
C LEU A 104 9.65 4.92 -18.18
N TYR A 105 8.76 4.84 -17.20
CA TYR A 105 7.39 5.31 -17.30
C TYR A 105 7.06 6.19 -16.11
N GLN A 106 6.55 7.39 -16.39
CA GLN A 106 6.25 8.41 -15.38
C GLN A 106 4.84 8.97 -15.59
N THR A 107 4.26 9.55 -14.54
CA THR A 107 2.97 10.23 -14.70
C THR A 107 3.03 11.31 -15.76
N ARG A 108 1.93 11.50 -16.51
CA ARG A 108 1.87 12.47 -17.61
C ARG A 108 1.88 13.92 -17.11
N THR A 109 1.44 14.14 -15.89
CA THR A 109 1.43 15.45 -15.24
C THR A 109 2.80 15.72 -14.62
N ALA A 110 3.67 16.46 -15.32
CA ALA A 110 5.08 16.62 -14.92
C ALA A 110 5.28 17.21 -13.51
N GLU A 111 4.38 18.10 -13.09
CA GLU A 111 4.43 18.78 -11.79
C GLU A 111 4.02 17.88 -10.61
N LEU A 112 3.43 16.72 -10.90
CA LEU A 112 3.00 15.75 -9.91
C LEU A 112 3.91 14.52 -10.03
N GLY A 113 4.50 14.03 -8.94
CA GLY A 113 5.02 12.66 -8.86
C GLY A 113 6.13 12.22 -9.84
N ARG A 114 6.82 13.14 -10.55
CA ARG A 114 8.03 12.80 -11.33
C ARG A 114 9.32 12.93 -10.54
N MET A 115 9.33 13.79 -9.53
CA MET A 115 10.45 13.98 -8.62
C MET A 115 9.95 14.12 -7.19
N ASN A 116 10.72 13.61 -6.23
CA ASN A 116 10.45 13.85 -4.82
C ASN A 116 11.10 15.16 -4.33
N ARG A 117 10.85 15.53 -3.07
CA ARG A 117 11.41 16.75 -2.43
C ARG A 117 12.95 16.79 -2.42
N MET A 118 13.61 15.63 -2.47
CA MET A 118 15.07 15.51 -2.49
C MET A 118 15.66 15.61 -3.91
N GLY A 119 14.82 15.78 -4.94
CA GLY A 119 15.26 15.83 -6.33
C GLY A 119 15.49 14.46 -6.96
N HIS A 120 15.09 13.36 -6.29
CA HIS A 120 15.18 12.02 -6.89
C HIS A 120 14.06 11.83 -7.90
N THR A 121 14.36 11.18 -9.02
CA THR A 121 13.39 10.90 -10.08
C THR A 121 12.53 9.69 -9.70
N ILE A 122 11.22 9.83 -9.79
CA ILE A 122 10.26 8.76 -9.50
C ILE A 122 9.81 8.16 -10.82
N ALA A 123 9.99 6.84 -11.01
CA ALA A 123 9.62 6.18 -12.25
C ALA A 123 9.32 4.69 -12.07
N GLN A 124 8.35 4.20 -12.84
CA GLN A 124 8.20 2.77 -13.10
C GLN A 124 9.25 2.34 -14.15
N LEU A 125 9.74 1.12 -14.06
CA LEU A 125 10.77 0.59 -14.96
C LEU A 125 10.33 -0.70 -15.65
N GLU A 126 10.66 -0.80 -16.94
CA GLU A 126 10.55 -2.00 -17.76
C GLU A 126 11.95 -2.35 -18.29
N CYS A 127 12.51 -3.48 -17.86
CA CYS A 127 13.90 -3.83 -18.13
C CYS A 127 14.06 -5.14 -18.90
N GLY A 128 15.14 -5.21 -19.69
CA GLY A 128 15.57 -6.43 -20.37
C GLY A 128 14.69 -6.87 -21.54
N LYS A 129 15.03 -8.03 -22.13
CA LYS A 129 14.33 -8.58 -23.31
C LYS A 129 12.92 -9.06 -22.96
N ASP A 130 12.76 -9.57 -21.75
CA ASP A 130 11.49 -10.07 -21.22
C ASP A 130 10.57 -8.96 -20.73
N LYS A 131 11.00 -7.69 -20.84
CA LYS A 131 10.22 -6.49 -20.49
C LYS A 131 9.68 -6.54 -19.06
N ILE A 132 10.55 -6.91 -18.14
CA ILE A 132 10.18 -7.10 -16.73
C ILE A 132 9.80 -5.75 -16.12
N TRP A 133 8.60 -5.67 -15.57
CA TRP A 133 8.18 -4.56 -14.73
C TRP A 133 8.79 -4.72 -13.34
N ILE A 134 9.76 -3.88 -13.02
CA ILE A 134 10.61 -4.04 -11.82
C ILE A 134 9.81 -4.00 -10.51
N SER A 135 9.03 -2.94 -10.27
CA SER A 135 8.23 -2.83 -9.04
C SER A 135 7.20 -3.95 -8.93
N GLY A 136 6.59 -4.33 -10.06
CA GLY A 136 5.65 -5.45 -10.10
C GLY A 136 6.31 -6.78 -9.75
N GLN A 137 7.52 -7.04 -10.26
CA GLN A 137 8.28 -8.25 -9.94
C GLN A 137 8.63 -8.32 -8.46
N LEU A 138 9.18 -7.24 -7.88
CA LEU A 138 9.55 -7.20 -6.47
C LEU A 138 8.34 -7.43 -5.55
N VAL A 139 7.18 -6.84 -5.88
CA VAL A 139 5.94 -7.05 -5.11
C VAL A 139 5.42 -8.48 -5.26
N ARG A 140 5.43 -9.04 -6.47
CA ARG A 140 4.95 -10.40 -6.74
C ARG A 140 5.79 -11.48 -6.05
N GLU A 141 7.11 -11.25 -5.94
CA GLU A 141 8.05 -12.09 -5.20
C GLU A 141 8.00 -11.88 -3.68
N GLY A 142 7.14 -10.96 -3.22
CA GLY A 142 7.01 -10.63 -1.81
C GLY A 142 8.26 -9.96 -1.25
N LEU A 143 9.04 -9.22 -2.04
CA LEU A 143 10.26 -8.51 -1.61
C LEU A 143 10.05 -7.00 -1.41
N ALA A 144 8.85 -6.51 -1.69
CA ALA A 144 8.40 -5.16 -1.36
C ALA A 144 6.90 -5.20 -1.06
N MET A 145 6.44 -4.32 -0.15
CA MET A 145 5.01 -4.09 0.05
C MET A 145 4.58 -2.88 -0.78
N VAL A 146 3.30 -2.83 -1.13
CA VAL A 146 2.69 -1.72 -1.85
C VAL A 146 2.33 -0.62 -0.85
N TRP A 147 2.82 0.58 -1.09
CA TRP A 147 2.58 1.76 -0.28
C TRP A 147 2.12 2.92 -1.17
N PRO A 148 0.81 3.07 -1.40
CA PRO A 148 0.27 4.03 -2.36
C PRO A 148 0.64 5.47 -2.05
N SER A 149 1.09 6.20 -3.07
CA SER A 149 1.27 7.65 -3.02
C SER A 149 0.18 8.36 -3.82
N PRO A 150 -0.40 9.47 -3.33
CA PRO A 150 -1.34 10.29 -4.10
C PRO A 150 -0.72 10.87 -5.38
N SER A 151 0.61 10.97 -5.48
CA SER A 151 1.30 11.54 -6.63
C SER A 151 1.52 10.57 -7.81
N ASN A 152 1.34 9.27 -7.58
CA ASN A 152 1.64 8.22 -8.57
C ASN A 152 0.56 7.12 -8.60
N PRO A 153 -0.73 7.43 -8.74
CA PRO A 153 -1.81 6.46 -8.57
C PRO A 153 -1.90 5.39 -9.67
N GLU A 154 -1.29 5.62 -10.85
CA GLU A 154 -1.61 4.89 -12.09
C GLU A 154 -1.42 3.37 -12.00
N MET A 155 -0.35 2.92 -11.34
CA MET A 155 0.00 1.50 -11.26
C MET A 155 -0.42 0.82 -9.97
N VAL A 156 -0.98 1.57 -9.01
CA VAL A 156 -1.28 1.03 -7.68
C VAL A 156 -2.29 -0.13 -7.74
N PRO A 157 -3.40 -0.06 -8.53
CA PRO A 157 -4.35 -1.18 -8.59
C PRO A 157 -3.72 -2.50 -9.05
N ASP A 158 -2.75 -2.46 -9.97
CA ASP A 158 -2.08 -3.66 -10.45
C ASP A 158 -1.03 -4.17 -9.45
N LEU A 159 -0.31 -3.26 -8.77
CA LEU A 159 0.57 -3.61 -7.67
C LEU A 159 -0.20 -4.32 -6.53
N LEU A 160 -1.38 -3.82 -6.15
CA LEU A 160 -2.23 -4.42 -5.11
C LEU A 160 -2.65 -5.85 -5.46
N LYS A 161 -2.97 -6.13 -6.73
CA LYS A 161 -3.28 -7.50 -7.20
C LYS A 161 -2.08 -8.43 -7.06
N LEU A 162 -0.88 -7.96 -7.44
CA LEU A 162 0.35 -8.74 -7.32
C LEU A 162 0.70 -9.00 -5.85
N GLU A 163 0.50 -8.01 -4.98
CA GLU A 163 0.69 -8.15 -3.53
C GLU A 163 -0.29 -9.15 -2.92
N GLN A 164 -1.54 -9.15 -3.36
CA GLN A 164 -2.54 -10.13 -2.91
C GLN A 164 -2.13 -11.58 -3.27
N LEU A 165 -1.55 -11.80 -4.46
CA LEU A 165 -1.00 -13.10 -4.84
C LEU A 165 0.18 -13.49 -3.95
N ALA A 166 1.13 -12.58 -3.75
CA ALA A 166 2.28 -12.80 -2.89
C ALA A 166 1.87 -13.14 -1.44
N ARG A 167 0.83 -12.47 -0.91
CA ARG A 167 0.24 -12.77 0.40
C ARG A 167 -0.42 -14.13 0.46
N SER A 168 -1.25 -14.48 -0.54
CA SER A 168 -1.93 -15.78 -0.55
C SER A 168 -0.98 -16.96 -0.66
N GLU A 169 0.16 -16.76 -1.33
CA GLU A 169 1.21 -17.76 -1.50
C GLU A 169 2.27 -17.71 -0.38
N LYS A 170 2.13 -16.79 0.59
CA LYS A 170 3.08 -16.56 1.68
C LYS A 170 4.53 -16.41 1.20
N LEU A 171 4.75 -15.52 0.23
CA LEU A 171 6.07 -15.29 -0.33
C LEU A 171 6.81 -14.16 0.40
N GLY A 172 8.12 -14.34 0.57
CA GLY A 172 9.05 -13.32 1.09
C GLY A 172 8.56 -12.70 2.41
N LEU A 173 8.34 -11.38 2.39
CA LEU A 173 7.78 -10.59 3.50
C LEU A 173 6.54 -11.23 4.13
N TRP A 174 5.69 -11.87 3.33
CA TRP A 174 4.41 -12.43 3.76
C TRP A 174 4.51 -13.83 4.37
N ALA A 175 5.69 -14.45 4.34
CA ALA A 175 6.00 -15.67 5.08
C ALA A 175 6.43 -15.38 6.53
N ASP A 176 6.92 -14.16 6.79
CA ASP A 176 7.48 -13.78 8.09
C ASP A 176 6.35 -13.42 9.08
N GLU A 177 6.27 -14.14 10.20
CA GLU A 177 5.30 -13.92 11.26
C GLU A 177 5.42 -12.53 11.94
N LYS A 178 6.54 -11.83 11.73
CA LYS A 178 6.71 -10.45 12.21
C LYS A 178 6.01 -9.42 11.30
N ILE A 179 5.68 -9.79 10.06
CA ILE A 179 4.92 -8.96 9.13
C ILE A 179 3.46 -9.37 9.19
N THR A 180 2.73 -8.74 10.11
CA THR A 180 1.34 -9.12 10.41
C THR A 180 0.38 -8.03 9.98
N ILE A 181 -0.69 -8.43 9.30
CA ILE A 181 -1.86 -7.60 9.09
C ILE A 181 -2.61 -7.52 10.42
N GLN A 182 -2.70 -6.31 10.97
CA GLN A 182 -3.32 -6.05 12.26
C GLN A 182 -4.84 -6.11 12.17
N ASN A 183 -5.50 -6.36 13.29
CA ASN A 183 -6.93 -6.14 13.44
C ASN A 183 -7.19 -4.76 14.08
N ALA A 184 -8.43 -4.28 13.99
CA ALA A 184 -8.79 -3.00 14.60
C ALA A 184 -8.68 -3.02 16.13
N GLU A 185 -8.85 -4.18 16.79
CA GLU A 185 -8.82 -4.26 18.26
C GLU A 185 -7.41 -4.19 18.87
N SER A 186 -6.38 -4.64 18.15
CA SER A 186 -4.98 -4.67 18.60
C SER A 186 -4.19 -3.44 18.20
N ILE A 187 -4.69 -2.62 17.28
CA ILE A 187 -3.91 -1.53 16.67
C ILE A 187 -3.46 -0.44 17.65
N LYS A 188 -4.11 -0.33 18.80
CA LYS A 188 -3.73 0.58 19.89
C LYS A 188 -2.30 0.35 20.41
N ASP A 189 -1.77 -0.86 20.25
CA ASP A 189 -0.40 -1.20 20.66
C ASP A 189 0.64 -0.81 19.59
N HIS A 190 0.18 -0.30 18.44
CA HIS A 190 0.99 0.05 17.26
C HIS A 190 0.85 1.53 16.86
N LEU A 191 0.57 2.41 17.82
CA LEU A 191 0.51 3.86 17.55
C LEU A 191 1.87 4.41 17.07
N ASN A 192 1.80 5.45 16.24
CA ASN A 192 2.94 6.12 15.62
C ASN A 192 3.80 5.17 14.77
N SER A 193 3.12 4.33 13.99
CA SER A 193 3.78 3.39 13.09
C SER A 193 2.94 3.16 11.83
N GLU A 194 3.60 2.64 10.80
CA GLU A 194 2.97 2.25 9.55
C GLU A 194 2.37 0.85 9.67
N GLN A 195 1.08 0.72 9.38
CA GLN A 195 0.36 -0.54 9.56
C GLN A 195 -0.51 -0.87 8.35
N ILE A 196 -0.79 -2.17 8.21
CA ILE A 196 -1.84 -2.71 7.35
C ILE A 196 -2.87 -3.34 8.27
N ILE A 197 -4.12 -2.93 8.16
CA ILE A 197 -5.19 -3.31 9.08
C ILE A 197 -6.33 -3.92 8.28
N GLU A 198 -6.81 -5.08 8.69
CA GLU A 198 -8.05 -5.67 8.19
C GLU A 198 -9.14 -5.60 9.26
N ALA A 199 -10.29 -5.05 8.89
CA ALA A 199 -11.42 -4.95 9.81
C ALA A 199 -12.75 -4.77 9.06
N LYS A 200 -13.84 -5.07 9.77
CA LYS A 200 -15.20 -4.86 9.27
C LYS A 200 -15.68 -3.47 9.67
N ILE A 201 -16.14 -2.69 8.69
CA ILE A 201 -16.68 -1.36 8.98
C ILE A 201 -18.01 -1.52 9.72
N GLU A 202 -18.11 -1.00 10.93
CA GLU A 202 -19.34 -0.99 11.72
C GLU A 202 -20.25 0.16 11.28
N ASN A 203 -19.66 1.34 11.06
CA ASN A 203 -20.41 2.53 10.70
C ASN A 203 -19.62 3.52 9.82
N ALA A 204 -20.32 4.24 8.95
CA ALA A 204 -19.78 5.30 8.10
C ALA A 204 -20.55 6.60 8.35
N THR A 205 -19.89 7.61 8.94
CA THR A 205 -20.53 8.84 9.42
C THR A 205 -19.95 10.06 8.74
N LEU A 206 -20.80 10.99 8.31
CA LEU A 206 -20.39 12.30 7.78
C LEU A 206 -20.58 13.38 8.85
N THR A 207 -19.48 14.01 9.28
CA THR A 207 -19.49 15.07 10.29
C THR A 207 -18.59 16.21 9.86
N LYS A 208 -19.10 17.45 9.85
CA LYS A 208 -18.35 18.65 9.42
C LYS A 208 -17.61 18.45 8.08
N ASN A 209 -18.30 17.86 7.12
CA ASN A 209 -17.82 17.49 5.77
C ASN A 209 -16.72 16.40 5.71
N ASN A 210 -16.26 15.87 6.85
CA ASN A 210 -15.36 14.71 6.87
C ASN A 210 -16.15 13.43 7.04
N LEU A 211 -15.75 12.40 6.31
CA LEU A 211 -16.34 11.07 6.43
C LEU A 211 -15.42 10.21 7.30
N TYR A 212 -16.03 9.48 8.24
CA TYR A 212 -15.34 8.61 9.18
C TYR A 212 -15.85 7.18 9.03
N LEU A 213 -14.94 6.23 8.87
CA LEU A 213 -15.24 4.79 8.97
C LEU A 213 -14.81 4.32 10.36
N ASN A 214 -15.77 3.78 11.11
CA ASN A 214 -15.58 3.30 12.49
C ASN A 214 -15.75 1.78 12.52
N PHE A 215 -15.03 1.10 13.42
CA PHE A 215 -14.91 -0.36 13.45
C PHE A 215 -15.52 -0.99 14.72
N SER A 216 -16.06 -0.16 15.61
CA SER A 216 -16.70 -0.50 16.88
C SER A 216 -17.83 0.49 17.18
N PRO A 217 -18.77 0.13 18.06
CA PRO A 217 -19.79 1.05 18.54
C PRO A 217 -19.25 2.28 19.30
N ASP A 218 -18.11 2.15 20.01
CA ASP A 218 -17.47 3.27 20.72
C ASP A 218 -16.30 3.86 19.92
N TRP A 219 -16.59 4.88 19.12
CA TRP A 219 -15.60 5.56 18.29
C TRP A 219 -14.51 6.31 19.07
N LYS A 220 -14.69 6.59 20.37
CA LYS A 220 -13.71 7.37 21.17
C LYS A 220 -12.51 6.56 21.63
N THR A 221 -12.60 5.24 21.55
CA THR A 221 -11.54 4.32 21.99
C THR A 221 -11.10 3.38 20.87
N ASP A 222 -11.85 3.35 19.77
CA ASP A 222 -11.65 2.46 18.65
C ASP A 222 -10.82 3.08 17.52
N PHE A 223 -10.30 2.19 16.67
CA PHE A 223 -9.72 2.53 15.40
C PHE A 223 -10.71 3.30 14.52
N THR A 224 -10.25 4.38 13.87
CA THR A 224 -11.06 5.16 12.93
C THR A 224 -10.25 5.51 11.68
N ILE A 225 -10.91 5.49 10.53
CA ILE A 225 -10.37 6.03 9.28
C ILE A 225 -11.04 7.36 8.95
N GLY A 226 -10.24 8.41 8.78
CA GLY A 226 -10.68 9.72 8.31
C GLY A 226 -10.56 9.87 6.80
N ILE A 227 -11.60 10.42 6.17
CA ILE A 227 -11.66 10.66 4.73
C ILE A 227 -12.06 12.13 4.46
N SER A 228 -11.10 12.89 3.96
CA SER A 228 -11.28 14.31 3.65
C SER A 228 -12.32 14.56 2.54
N PRO A 229 -12.93 15.77 2.45
CA PRO A 229 -13.85 16.10 1.38
C PRO A 229 -13.25 15.96 -0.03
N ALA A 230 -11.95 16.21 -0.17
CA ALA A 230 -11.25 16.02 -1.44
C ALA A 230 -11.22 14.56 -1.84
N LEU A 231 -10.85 13.70 -0.88
CA LEU A 231 -10.77 12.27 -1.12
C LEU A 231 -12.14 11.62 -1.36
N GLN A 232 -13.19 12.11 -0.70
CA GLN A 232 -14.58 11.70 -0.98
C GLN A 232 -14.95 11.93 -2.46
N ARG A 233 -14.50 13.02 -3.07
CA ARG A 233 -14.72 13.26 -4.51
C ARG A 233 -13.95 12.27 -5.38
N ASP A 234 -12.75 11.86 -4.96
CA ASP A 234 -11.96 10.88 -5.70
C ASP A 234 -12.56 9.46 -5.61
N PHE A 235 -13.12 9.08 -4.46
CA PHE A 235 -13.96 7.87 -4.36
C PHE A 235 -15.19 7.95 -5.26
N ALA A 236 -15.88 9.09 -5.30
CA ALA A 236 -17.05 9.27 -6.16
C ALA A 236 -16.71 9.17 -7.67
N LYS A 237 -15.57 9.71 -8.11
CA LYS A 237 -15.07 9.53 -9.50
C LYS A 237 -14.83 8.06 -9.85
N ARG A 238 -14.46 7.24 -8.85
CA ARG A 238 -14.30 5.78 -8.97
C ARG A 238 -15.61 5.02 -8.75
N GLN A 239 -16.75 5.71 -8.66
CA GLN A 239 -18.08 5.15 -8.43
C GLN A 239 -18.18 4.34 -7.11
N VAL A 240 -17.37 4.68 -6.11
CA VAL A 240 -17.41 4.07 -4.79
C VAL A 240 -18.24 4.94 -3.84
N ALA A 241 -19.39 4.42 -3.42
CA ALA A 241 -20.21 5.06 -2.40
C ALA A 241 -19.69 4.69 -0.99
N LEU A 242 -18.92 5.59 -0.37
CA LEU A 242 -18.29 5.37 0.95
C LEU A 242 -19.30 4.98 2.04
N GLN A 243 -20.50 5.54 2.02
CA GLN A 243 -21.57 5.22 2.98
C GLN A 243 -22.07 3.78 2.84
N SER A 244 -21.98 3.18 1.66
CA SER A 244 -22.36 1.77 1.43
C SER A 244 -21.30 0.77 1.89
N LEU A 245 -20.15 1.24 2.38
CA LEU A 245 -19.10 0.38 2.92
C LEU A 245 -19.44 -0.15 4.31
N ARG A 246 -20.52 0.33 4.95
CA ARG A 246 -21.02 -0.24 6.20
C ARG A 246 -21.22 -1.75 6.08
N GLY A 247 -20.68 -2.48 7.03
CA GLY A 247 -20.72 -3.94 7.10
C GLY A 247 -19.77 -4.66 6.15
N LYS A 248 -18.98 -3.95 5.34
CA LYS A 248 -17.97 -4.55 4.46
C LYS A 248 -16.67 -4.79 5.21
N GLN A 249 -16.01 -5.88 4.87
CA GLN A 249 -14.63 -6.13 5.27
C GLN A 249 -13.71 -5.28 4.40
N VAL A 250 -12.75 -4.59 5.01
CA VAL A 250 -11.77 -3.76 4.30
C VAL A 250 -10.36 -4.07 4.76
N ARG A 251 -9.38 -3.76 3.91
CA ARG A 251 -7.97 -3.65 4.27
C ARG A 251 -7.54 -2.20 4.06
N VAL A 252 -6.95 -1.58 5.07
CA VAL A 252 -6.40 -0.24 4.99
C VAL A 252 -4.91 -0.25 5.30
N ARG A 253 -4.15 0.62 4.63
CA ARG A 253 -2.72 0.82 4.87
C ARG A 253 -2.41 2.29 5.12
N GLY A 254 -1.63 2.58 6.16
CA GLY A 254 -1.26 3.96 6.48
C GLY A 254 -0.54 4.13 7.80
N TRP A 255 -0.24 5.39 8.13
CA TRP A 255 0.34 5.78 9.40
C TRP A 255 -0.74 5.85 10.48
N VAL A 256 -0.60 5.02 11.52
CA VAL A 256 -1.50 5.03 12.67
C VAL A 256 -1.03 6.10 13.64
N ARG A 257 -1.86 7.11 13.91
CA ARG A 257 -1.64 8.11 14.96
C ARG A 257 -2.73 8.04 16.02
N PHE A 258 -2.57 8.78 17.11
CA PHE A 258 -3.63 8.93 18.10
C PHE A 258 -4.48 10.18 17.84
N TYR A 259 -5.80 10.02 17.77
CA TYR A 259 -6.78 11.10 17.66
C TYR A 259 -8.15 10.65 18.20
N ASN A 260 -8.35 10.78 19.51
CA ASN A 260 -9.50 10.19 20.21
C ASN A 260 -9.63 8.67 19.94
N GLY A 261 -8.50 7.96 19.95
CA GLY A 261 -8.38 6.57 19.52
C GLY A 261 -7.31 6.39 18.43
N PRO A 262 -6.95 5.15 18.05
CA PRO A 262 -6.10 4.88 16.90
C PRO A 262 -6.75 5.41 15.61
N PHE A 263 -5.97 6.07 14.76
CA PHE A 263 -6.51 6.82 13.64
C PHE A 263 -5.62 6.77 12.41
N ILE A 264 -6.21 6.56 11.23
CA ILE A 264 -5.55 6.75 9.93
C ILE A 264 -6.28 7.86 9.17
N ASP A 265 -5.55 8.88 8.72
CA ASP A 265 -6.01 9.78 7.67
C ASP A 265 -5.69 9.16 6.31
N LEU A 266 -6.71 8.93 5.47
CA LEU A 266 -6.46 8.51 4.10
C LEU A 266 -5.97 9.70 3.27
N GLU A 267 -4.93 9.44 2.48
CA GLU A 267 -4.33 10.38 1.54
C GLU A 267 -4.73 10.09 0.09
N THR A 268 -4.94 8.81 -0.24
CA THR A 268 -5.36 8.34 -1.57
C THR A 268 -6.37 7.19 -1.47
N PRO A 269 -7.32 7.02 -2.41
CA PRO A 269 -8.32 5.96 -2.31
C PRO A 269 -7.70 4.56 -2.34
N ASP A 270 -6.53 4.42 -2.97
CA ASP A 270 -5.83 3.13 -3.10
C ASP A 270 -5.25 2.60 -1.79
N GLN A 271 -5.27 3.39 -0.71
CA GLN A 271 -4.96 2.90 0.64
C GLN A 271 -6.06 2.03 1.24
N LEU A 272 -7.29 2.07 0.69
CA LEU A 272 -8.44 1.34 1.19
C LEU A 272 -8.92 0.32 0.15
N GLU A 273 -8.76 -0.97 0.47
CA GLU A 273 -9.28 -2.08 -0.32
C GLU A 273 -10.57 -2.60 0.31
N VAL A 274 -11.59 -2.89 -0.50
CA VAL A 274 -12.81 -3.56 -0.05
C VAL A 274 -12.68 -5.05 -0.36
N LEU A 275 -12.66 -5.88 0.69
CA LEU A 275 -12.44 -7.32 0.57
C LEU A 275 -13.74 -8.05 0.21
N GLY A 276 -13.63 -9.12 -0.59
CA GLY A 276 -14.76 -9.97 -0.98
C GLY A 276 -15.66 -9.41 -2.09
N MET A 277 -15.32 -8.29 -2.73
CA MET A 277 -16.04 -7.79 -3.92
C MET A 277 -15.40 -8.22 -5.26
N GLN A 278 -14.25 -8.90 -5.24
CA GLN A 278 -13.46 -9.17 -6.45
C GLN A 278 -13.81 -10.47 -7.20
N ASP A 279 -14.70 -11.32 -6.67
CA ASP A 279 -15.08 -12.58 -7.32
C ASP A 279 -16.09 -12.43 -8.48
N GLN A 280 -16.65 -11.23 -8.71
CA GLN A 280 -17.70 -11.02 -9.72
C GLN A 280 -17.19 -10.46 -11.06
N ASN A 281 -15.96 -9.93 -11.11
CA ASN A 281 -15.37 -9.36 -12.33
C ASN A 281 -14.13 -10.12 -12.83
N ALA A 282 -13.62 -11.11 -12.09
CA ALA A 282 -12.43 -11.88 -12.45
C ALA A 282 -12.72 -13.07 -13.40
N SER A 283 -13.97 -13.49 -13.57
CA SER A 283 -14.35 -14.57 -14.51
C SER A 283 -14.50 -14.13 -15.97
N ALA A 284 -14.21 -12.87 -16.30
CA ALA A 284 -14.27 -12.33 -17.66
C ALA A 284 -12.96 -11.60 -18.00
N GLY A 285 -11.85 -12.33 -18.19
CA GLY A 285 -10.59 -11.65 -18.53
C GLY A 285 -9.33 -12.47 -18.75
N THR A 286 -9.39 -13.79 -18.98
CA THR A 286 -8.24 -14.56 -19.49
C THR A 286 -8.43 -14.83 -20.98
N SER A 287 -8.15 -13.81 -21.81
CA SER A 287 -7.76 -13.91 -23.23
C SER A 287 -7.82 -12.50 -23.84
N ILE A 288 -6.66 -11.88 -24.07
CA ILE A 288 -6.56 -10.62 -24.82
C ILE A 288 -6.10 -10.92 -26.24
N ASN A 289 -7.07 -11.20 -27.12
CA ASN A 289 -6.91 -11.15 -28.58
C ASN A 289 -8.07 -10.33 -29.19
N GLU A 290 -7.66 -9.27 -29.90
CA GLU A 290 -8.38 -8.40 -30.86
C GLU A 290 -9.58 -7.52 -30.41
N PRO A 291 -9.58 -6.20 -30.73
CA PRO A 291 -10.70 -5.32 -30.46
C PRO A 291 -11.78 -5.44 -31.56
N LYS A 292 -12.96 -5.93 -31.19
CA LYS A 292 -14.17 -5.80 -32.01
C LYS A 292 -14.72 -4.37 -31.89
N LYS A 293 -14.74 -3.65 -33.01
CA LYS A 293 -15.26 -2.28 -33.17
C LYS A 293 -16.74 -2.18 -32.71
N PRO A 294 -17.12 -1.22 -31.85
CA PRO A 294 -18.53 -1.06 -31.49
C PRO A 294 -19.33 -0.41 -32.63
N SER A 295 -20.40 -1.10 -33.01
CA SER A 295 -21.50 -0.59 -33.85
C SER A 295 -22.30 0.45 -33.07
N MET A 296 -22.46 1.63 -33.66
CA MET A 296 -23.26 2.74 -33.12
C MET A 296 -24.75 2.41 -33.30
N GLN A 297 -25.48 2.15 -32.22
CA GLN A 297 -26.94 2.15 -32.24
C GLN A 297 -27.44 3.42 -31.54
N THR A 298 -28.10 4.27 -32.31
CA THR A 298 -28.74 5.50 -31.87
C THR A 298 -29.94 5.18 -30.99
N ILE A 299 -29.91 5.62 -29.74
CA ILE A 299 -31.08 5.58 -28.85
C ILE A 299 -31.79 6.93 -28.97
N SER A 300 -33.04 6.90 -29.41
CA SER A 300 -33.95 8.05 -29.49
C SER A 300 -34.44 8.47 -28.10
N HIS A 301 -34.31 9.76 -27.78
CA HIS A 301 -34.99 10.56 -26.75
C HIS A 301 -35.01 10.03 -25.30
N PRO A 302 -34.23 10.63 -24.36
CA PRO A 302 -34.45 10.40 -22.94
C PRO A 302 -35.67 11.18 -22.42
N VAL A 303 -36.62 10.49 -21.79
CA VAL A 303 -37.68 11.10 -20.99
C VAL A 303 -37.10 11.46 -19.62
N ALA A 304 -37.22 12.72 -19.21
CA ALA A 304 -36.75 13.18 -17.90
C ALA A 304 -37.64 12.62 -16.78
N PRO A 305 -37.08 12.12 -15.66
CA PRO A 305 -37.86 11.72 -14.50
C PRO A 305 -38.38 12.95 -13.74
N THR A 306 -39.67 12.94 -13.41
CA THR A 306 -40.32 13.93 -12.55
C THR A 306 -39.80 13.80 -11.12
N ILE A 307 -39.16 14.85 -10.60
CA ILE A 307 -38.69 14.92 -9.20
C ILE A 307 -39.82 15.48 -8.35
N GLU A 308 -40.39 14.65 -7.46
CA GLU A 308 -41.26 15.12 -6.38
C GLU A 308 -40.42 15.76 -5.27
N LYS A 309 -40.82 16.96 -4.84
CA LYS A 309 -40.09 17.79 -3.87
C LYS A 309 -40.35 17.27 -2.45
N PRO A 310 -39.33 17.03 -1.61
CA PRO A 310 -39.56 16.59 -0.23
C PRO A 310 -40.28 17.66 0.59
N SER A 311 -41.36 17.26 1.27
CA SER A 311 -42.05 18.07 2.27
C SER A 311 -41.24 18.06 3.57
N ILE A 312 -40.77 19.24 4.01
CA ILE A 312 -40.05 19.40 5.26
C ILE A 312 -41.07 19.68 6.36
N THR A 313 -41.35 18.70 7.20
CA THR A 313 -42.03 18.93 8.48
C THR A 313 -41.00 19.50 9.46
N LYS A 314 -41.21 20.74 9.87
CA LYS A 314 -40.40 21.45 10.86
C LYS A 314 -40.60 20.79 12.23
N GLN A 315 -39.61 20.07 12.73
CA GLN A 315 -39.55 19.71 14.16
C GLN A 315 -39.09 20.94 14.94
N GLU A 316 -39.92 21.41 15.87
CA GLU A 316 -39.54 22.42 16.86
C GLU A 316 -38.61 21.80 17.90
N GLU A 317 -37.42 22.38 18.07
CA GLU A 317 -36.55 22.11 19.22
C GLU A 317 -37.18 22.67 20.51
N PRO A 318 -37.09 21.97 21.66
CA PRO A 318 -37.62 22.46 22.92
C PRO A 318 -36.72 23.58 23.47
N LYS A 319 -37.13 24.83 23.27
CA LYS A 319 -36.51 26.04 23.84
C LYS A 319 -36.43 26.07 25.39
N SER A 320 -37.09 25.16 26.10
CA SER A 320 -37.23 25.24 27.56
C SER A 320 -36.02 24.76 28.35
N GLU A 321 -35.17 23.87 27.81
CA GLU A 321 -34.01 23.35 28.55
C GLU A 321 -32.82 24.32 28.57
N GLN A 322 -32.58 25.03 27.46
CA GLN A 322 -31.50 26.01 27.40
C GLN A 322 -31.80 27.27 28.24
N GLU A 323 -33.06 27.71 28.31
CA GLU A 323 -33.44 28.85 29.15
C GLU A 323 -33.33 28.55 30.66
N ASN A 324 -33.56 27.31 31.08
CA ASN A 324 -33.42 26.91 32.48
C ASN A 324 -31.94 26.79 32.90
N LEU A 325 -31.08 26.29 32.02
CA LEU A 325 -29.63 26.19 32.28
C LEU A 325 -28.98 27.58 32.41
N VAL A 326 -29.40 28.54 31.58
CA VAL A 326 -28.91 29.93 31.66
C VAL A 326 -29.36 30.62 32.95
N LYS A 327 -30.59 30.37 33.40
CA LYS A 327 -31.09 30.92 34.68
C LYS A 327 -30.36 30.35 35.89
N GLU A 328 -30.04 29.06 35.92
CA GLU A 328 -29.25 28.46 37.01
C GLU A 328 -27.82 29.01 37.08
N ILE A 329 -27.17 29.24 35.94
CA ILE A 329 -25.82 29.81 35.89
C ILE A 329 -25.82 31.25 36.41
N ILE A 330 -26.81 32.06 36.03
CA ILE A 330 -26.94 33.44 36.50
C ILE A 330 -27.22 33.50 38.01
N GLN A 331 -27.99 32.55 38.55
CA GLN A 331 -28.28 32.49 39.99
C GLN A 331 -27.03 32.13 40.81
N LYS A 332 -26.19 31.19 40.33
CA LYS A 332 -24.94 30.80 41.00
C LYS A 332 -23.88 31.90 41.02
N ILE A 333 -23.88 32.79 40.03
CA ILE A 333 -22.95 33.93 39.97
C ILE A 333 -23.34 35.04 40.95
N LYS A 334 -24.63 35.19 41.29
CA LYS A 334 -25.12 36.25 42.19
C LYS A 334 -25.01 35.94 43.68
N THR A 335 -24.71 34.71 44.08
CA THR A 335 -24.67 34.27 45.49
C THR A 335 -23.25 34.09 46.03
N ASN A 336 -22.22 34.54 45.31
CA ASN A 336 -20.81 34.30 45.65
C ASN A 336 -20.01 35.58 45.91
N ASP A 337 -20.68 36.69 46.24
CA ASP A 337 -20.09 37.90 46.84
C ASP A 337 -20.50 38.03 48.32
#